data_AF-A0AAV5U2Y2-F1
#
_entry.id   AF-A0AAV5U2Y2-F1
#
_cell.length_a   1.000
_cell.length_b   1.000
_cell.length_c   1.000
_cell.angle_alpha   90.00
_cell.angle_beta   90.00
_cell.angle_gamma   90.00
#
_symmetry.space_group_name_H-M   'P 1'
#
loop_
_entity.id
_entity.type
_entity.pdbx_description
1 polymer ?
#
loop_
_entity_poly.entity_id
_entity_poly.type
_entity_poly.pdbx_seq_one_letter_code
_entity_poly.pdbx_strand_id
1 'polypeptide(L)'
;RTRVNSMRNDKKWQRKDSIHTELRCNIDPDILKRNVDAKIFFEDDQVKDNGSIFCKRDNFDSLRREIPTSKFNGIHIKMEDDCPQGGDDVRLCLLKTLGAHSMRSLPCVSCFQSLPIYDKYPLVDGIFFLSSLPRQGVPSVHLLFDGRPFYIEVICVACLWSNWECRHCGDESFVGRSLILGTLYTFDVISIPQCCTPLCHSCNSPIAVSPQLINYIKMGNYSLIHEPLTCSACGSTRDHLSRKVTHYNINRQSHPSALMVMETTVSMTSPKLGTDGNIIDASIS
;
A
#
# COMPACT_ATOMS: atom_id res chain seq x y z
N ARG A 1 -29.37 -28.09 53.45
CA ARG A 1 -29.63 -26.73 52.90
C ARG A 1 -28.56 -25.85 53.55
N THR A 2 -27.55 -25.33 52.85
CA THR A 2 -27.63 -24.26 51.84
C THR A 2 -26.32 -24.25 51.03
N ARG A 3 -26.37 -24.26 49.69
CA ARG A 3 -25.20 -24.03 48.80
C ARG A 3 -25.12 -22.55 48.45
N VAL A 4 -23.97 -21.94 48.65
CA VAL A 4 -23.64 -20.58 48.21
C VAL A 4 -23.28 -20.65 46.72
N ASN A 5 -24.12 -20.10 45.85
CA ASN A 5 -23.83 -19.91 44.43
C ASN A 5 -23.00 -18.63 44.25
N SER A 6 -21.76 -18.77 43.80
CA SER A 6 -20.99 -17.65 43.26
C SER A 6 -21.44 -17.39 41.82
N MET A 7 -22.26 -16.35 41.61
CA MET A 7 -22.54 -15.85 40.27
C MET A 7 -21.35 -15.01 39.79
N ARG A 8 -20.50 -15.61 38.95
CA ARG A 8 -19.59 -14.84 38.08
C ARG A 8 -20.44 -14.22 36.98
N ASN A 9 -20.58 -12.90 37.05
CA ASN A 9 -21.25 -12.10 36.04
C ASN A 9 -20.25 -11.84 34.90
N ASP A 10 -20.09 -12.82 34.01
CA ASP A 10 -19.37 -12.64 32.76
C ASP A 10 -20.20 -11.73 31.86
N LYS A 11 -19.97 -10.41 32.01
CA LYS A 11 -20.38 -9.41 31.02
C LYS A 11 -19.55 -9.65 29.76
N LYS A 12 -19.98 -10.65 28.98
CA LYS A 12 -19.57 -10.87 27.60
C LYS A 12 -19.93 -9.59 26.86
N TRP A 13 -18.93 -8.77 26.56
CA TRP A 13 -19.07 -7.66 25.63
C TRP A 13 -19.58 -8.26 24.32
N GLN A 14 -20.90 -8.19 24.12
CA GLN A 14 -21.48 -8.51 22.83
C GLN A 14 -21.03 -7.41 21.89
N ARG A 15 -20.07 -7.75 21.01
CA ARG A 15 -19.78 -6.98 19.81
C ARG A 15 -21.08 -6.91 19.01
N LYS A 16 -21.78 -5.80 19.20
CA LYS A 16 -22.96 -5.40 18.45
C LYS A 16 -22.52 -5.26 16.99
N ASP A 17 -23.07 -6.12 16.14
CA ASP A 17 -23.14 -6.02 14.68
C ASP A 17 -21.84 -5.63 13.97
N SER A 18 -20.97 -6.63 13.76
CA SER A 18 -19.94 -6.53 12.72
C SER A 18 -20.65 -6.61 11.36
N ILE A 19 -21.02 -5.47 10.79
CA ILE A 19 -21.30 -5.36 9.36
C ILE A 19 -20.04 -5.88 8.67
N HIS A 20 -20.08 -7.13 8.20
CA HIS A 20 -18.95 -7.76 7.55
C HIS A 20 -18.77 -7.07 6.20
N THR A 21 -17.92 -6.05 6.15
CA THR A 21 -17.51 -5.42 4.90
C THR A 21 -16.90 -6.50 4.01
N GLU A 22 -17.52 -6.76 2.87
CA GLU A 22 -17.17 -7.90 2.03
C GLU A 22 -16.54 -7.42 0.72
N LEU A 23 -15.30 -7.86 0.48
CA LEU A 23 -14.61 -7.69 -0.78
C LEU A 23 -15.03 -8.84 -1.72
N ARG A 24 -15.65 -8.51 -2.84
CA ARG A 24 -16.13 -9.48 -3.83
C ARG A 24 -15.50 -9.23 -5.19
N CYS A 25 -14.99 -10.29 -5.79
CA CYS A 25 -14.47 -10.24 -7.15
C CYS A 25 -15.67 -10.36 -8.10
N ASN A 26 -15.97 -9.29 -8.83
CA ASN A 26 -17.04 -9.28 -9.83
C ASN A 26 -16.40 -9.31 -11.21
N ILE A 27 -16.09 -10.52 -11.67
CA ILE A 27 -15.51 -10.71 -12.99
C ILE A 27 -16.66 -10.92 -13.96
N ASP A 28 -16.75 -10.05 -14.96
CA ASP A 28 -17.72 -10.16 -16.04
C ASP A 28 -17.58 -11.55 -16.73
N PRO A 29 -18.67 -12.34 -16.83
CA PRO A 29 -18.64 -13.64 -17.51
C PRO A 29 -18.06 -13.58 -18.93
N ASP A 30 -18.25 -12.47 -19.64
CA ASP A 30 -17.72 -12.29 -21.00
C ASP A 30 -16.20 -12.11 -21.02
N ILE A 31 -15.61 -11.58 -19.94
CA ILE A 31 -14.15 -11.55 -19.76
C ILE A 31 -13.62 -12.97 -19.58
N LEU A 32 -14.26 -13.77 -18.74
CA LEU A 32 -13.87 -15.17 -18.52
C LEU A 32 -13.96 -15.98 -19.81
N LYS A 33 -15.06 -15.82 -20.56
CA LYS A 33 -15.26 -16.49 -21.83
C LYS A 33 -14.17 -16.12 -22.84
N ARG A 34 -13.84 -14.83 -22.97
CA ARG A 34 -12.74 -14.38 -23.84
C ARG A 34 -11.41 -15.00 -23.48
N ASN A 35 -11.08 -15.11 -22.18
CA ASN A 35 -9.83 -15.71 -21.74
C ASN A 35 -9.75 -17.20 -22.10
N VAL A 36 -10.86 -17.94 -21.97
CA VAL A 36 -10.94 -19.35 -22.38
C VAL A 36 -10.79 -19.49 -23.90
N ASP A 37 -11.50 -18.66 -24.66
CA ASP A 37 -11.53 -18.72 -26.12
C ASP A 37 -10.19 -18.29 -26.75
N ALA A 38 -9.48 -17.36 -26.11
CA ALA A 38 -8.25 -16.80 -26.66
C ALA A 38 -7.10 -17.81 -26.73
N LYS A 39 -7.11 -18.91 -25.95
CA LYS A 39 -6.01 -19.90 -25.83
C LYS A 39 -4.63 -19.34 -25.46
N ILE A 40 -4.47 -18.01 -25.36
CA ILE A 40 -3.23 -17.29 -25.05
C ILE A 40 -2.60 -17.81 -23.75
N PHE A 41 -3.43 -18.21 -22.78
CA PHE A 41 -2.98 -18.65 -21.47
C PHE A 41 -2.07 -19.90 -21.50
N PHE A 42 -2.31 -20.83 -22.43
CA PHE A 42 -1.51 -22.07 -22.53
C PHE A 42 -0.24 -21.88 -23.38
N GLU A 43 -0.22 -20.86 -24.24
CA GLU A 43 0.93 -20.52 -25.07
C GLU A 43 1.89 -19.55 -24.36
N ASP A 44 1.45 -18.94 -23.27
CA ASP A 44 2.24 -18.01 -22.47
C ASP A 44 3.38 -18.70 -21.72
N ASP A 45 4.62 -18.39 -22.11
CA ASP A 45 5.81 -19.05 -21.55
C ASP A 45 5.95 -18.85 -20.05
N GLN A 46 5.56 -17.68 -19.53
CA GLN A 46 5.59 -17.46 -18.08
C GLN A 46 4.63 -18.40 -17.37
N VAL A 47 3.38 -18.53 -17.87
CA VAL A 47 2.39 -19.44 -17.29
C VAL A 47 2.85 -20.89 -17.38
N LYS A 48 3.52 -21.29 -18.48
CA LYS A 48 4.10 -22.64 -18.58
C LYS A 48 5.18 -22.87 -17.53
N ASP A 49 6.04 -21.88 -17.30
CA ASP A 49 7.17 -21.99 -16.39
C ASP A 49 6.75 -21.95 -14.91
N ASN A 50 5.79 -21.09 -14.56
CA ASN A 50 5.47 -20.78 -13.17
C ASN A 50 4.01 -21.09 -12.75
N GLY A 51 3.14 -21.47 -13.68
CA GLY A 51 1.73 -21.74 -13.46
C GLY A 51 0.84 -20.50 -13.28
N SER A 52 1.35 -19.29 -13.52
CA SER A 52 0.72 -18.02 -13.16
C SER A 52 1.11 -16.85 -14.09
N ILE A 53 0.13 -16.00 -14.45
CA ILE A 53 0.44 -14.77 -15.19
C ILE A 53 1.19 -13.73 -14.36
N PHE A 54 1.28 -13.94 -13.04
CA PHE A 54 1.95 -13.05 -12.11
C PHE A 54 3.39 -13.46 -11.87
N CYS A 55 4.25 -12.49 -11.58
CA CYS A 55 5.67 -12.72 -11.36
C CYS A 55 5.87 -13.48 -10.04
N LYS A 56 6.83 -14.41 -10.02
CA LYS A 56 7.41 -14.88 -8.76
C LYS A 56 8.32 -13.80 -8.22
N ARG A 57 8.33 -13.64 -6.90
CA ARG A 57 9.22 -12.69 -6.24
C ARG A 57 10.52 -13.35 -5.84
N ASP A 58 11.62 -12.93 -6.48
CA ASP A 58 12.96 -13.47 -6.19
C ASP A 58 13.72 -12.64 -5.15
N ASN A 59 13.46 -11.33 -5.10
CA ASN A 59 14.12 -10.41 -4.18
C ASN A 59 13.21 -9.23 -3.79
N PHE A 60 13.75 -8.35 -2.94
CA PHE A 60 13.05 -7.18 -2.41
C PHE A 60 13.86 -5.90 -2.61
N ASP A 61 14.73 -5.87 -3.62
CA ASP A 61 15.75 -4.82 -3.75
C ASP A 61 15.11 -3.46 -4.07
N SER A 62 14.01 -3.45 -4.83
CA SER A 62 13.19 -2.26 -5.07
C SER A 62 12.68 -1.66 -3.76
N LEU A 63 12.17 -2.49 -2.84
CA LEU A 63 11.71 -2.02 -1.54
C LEU A 63 12.88 -1.53 -0.68
N ARG A 64 13.97 -2.31 -0.60
CA ARG A 64 15.16 -1.99 0.21
C ARG A 64 15.83 -0.68 -0.19
N ARG A 65 15.74 -0.28 -1.46
CA ARG A 65 16.30 0.98 -1.96
C ARG A 65 15.52 2.20 -1.49
N GLU A 66 14.21 2.05 -1.31
CA GLU A 66 13.28 3.16 -1.10
C GLU A 66 12.90 3.34 0.37
N ILE A 67 12.86 2.26 1.16
CA ILE A 67 12.46 2.32 2.57
C ILE A 67 13.66 2.21 3.52
N PRO A 68 13.64 2.91 4.67
CA PRO A 68 14.63 2.72 5.72
C PRO A 68 14.67 1.27 6.20
N THR A 69 15.87 0.77 6.53
CA THR A 69 16.08 -0.60 7.03
C THR A 69 15.25 -0.89 8.29
N SER A 70 15.02 0.11 9.14
CA SER A 70 14.17 0.00 10.34
C SER A 70 12.69 -0.25 10.03
N LYS A 71 12.23 0.04 8.80
CA LYS A 71 10.88 -0.24 8.31
C LYS A 71 10.81 -1.48 7.41
N PHE A 72 11.90 -2.21 7.23
CA PHE A 72 11.91 -3.46 6.47
C PHE A 72 11.52 -4.64 7.38
N ASN A 73 10.23 -4.78 7.71
CA ASN A 73 9.71 -5.84 8.59
C ASN A 73 8.19 -6.06 8.39
N GLY A 74 7.65 -7.14 8.97
CA GLY A 74 6.24 -7.54 8.89
C GLY A 74 5.22 -6.55 9.47
N ILE A 75 5.66 -5.52 10.20
CA ILE A 75 4.79 -4.45 10.71
C ILE A 75 4.49 -3.42 9.61
N HIS A 76 5.45 -3.19 8.71
CA HIS A 76 5.37 -2.15 7.68
C HIS A 76 5.19 -2.72 6.28
N ILE A 77 5.44 -4.01 6.10
CA ILE A 77 5.34 -4.72 4.84
C ILE A 77 4.50 -5.96 5.11
N LYS A 78 3.43 -6.15 4.34
CA LYS A 78 2.66 -7.38 4.41
C LYS A 78 3.51 -8.53 3.86
N MET A 79 3.85 -9.49 4.71
CA MET A 79 4.59 -10.69 4.34
C MET A 79 3.66 -11.92 4.26
N GLU A 80 4.07 -12.99 3.58
CA GLU A 80 3.28 -14.23 3.47
C GLU A 80 3.02 -14.90 4.83
N ASP A 81 4.00 -14.89 5.72
CA ASP A 81 3.96 -15.64 6.99
C ASP A 81 3.05 -15.01 8.06
N ASP A 82 2.46 -13.84 7.80
CA ASP A 82 1.69 -13.05 8.79
C ASP A 82 0.24 -13.54 9.02
N CYS A 83 -0.23 -14.64 8.43
CA CYS A 83 -1.57 -15.16 8.76
C CYS A 83 -1.82 -16.63 8.39
N PRO A 84 -2.14 -17.52 9.36
CA PRO A 84 -2.58 -18.88 9.05
C PRO A 84 -3.99 -18.98 8.43
N GLN A 85 -4.90 -18.00 8.60
CA GLN A 85 -6.34 -18.20 8.31
C GLN A 85 -7.16 -16.95 7.86
N GLY A 86 -6.59 -15.91 7.24
CA GLY A 86 -7.43 -14.77 6.80
C GLY A 86 -6.83 -13.69 5.90
N GLY A 87 -5.52 -13.70 5.66
CA GLY A 87 -4.88 -12.76 4.71
C GLY A 87 -5.04 -13.14 3.24
N ASP A 88 -5.56 -14.34 2.97
CA ASP A 88 -5.55 -14.93 1.64
C ASP A 88 -6.71 -14.45 0.77
N ASP A 89 -7.88 -14.15 1.33
CA ASP A 89 -9.06 -13.74 0.54
C ASP A 89 -8.83 -12.45 -0.24
N VAL A 90 -8.17 -11.46 0.37
CA VAL A 90 -7.81 -10.21 -0.31
C VAL A 90 -6.83 -10.46 -1.45
N ARG A 91 -5.78 -11.28 -1.20
CA ARG A 91 -4.79 -11.66 -2.20
C ARG A 91 -5.45 -12.39 -3.35
N LEU A 92 -6.17 -13.47 -3.05
CA LEU A 92 -6.89 -14.27 -4.02
C LEU A 92 -7.87 -13.41 -4.82
N CYS A 93 -8.56 -12.46 -4.17
CA CYS A 93 -9.49 -11.61 -4.89
C CYS A 93 -8.80 -10.66 -5.86
N LEU A 94 -7.71 -9.99 -5.41
CA LEU A 94 -6.90 -9.16 -6.29
C LEU A 94 -6.35 -9.96 -7.46
N LEU A 95 -5.70 -11.10 -7.20
CA LEU A 95 -5.08 -11.92 -8.24
C LEU A 95 -6.11 -12.52 -9.21
N LYS A 96 -7.29 -12.97 -8.73
CA LYS A 96 -8.37 -13.42 -9.61
C LYS A 96 -8.90 -12.29 -10.49
N THR A 97 -9.11 -11.11 -9.92
CA THR A 97 -9.64 -9.95 -10.64
C THR A 97 -8.62 -9.47 -11.68
N LEU A 98 -7.38 -9.22 -11.28
CA LEU A 98 -6.31 -8.78 -12.19
C LEU A 98 -6.02 -9.86 -13.25
N GLY A 99 -6.07 -11.13 -12.85
CA GLY A 99 -5.85 -12.29 -13.71
C GLY A 99 -6.90 -12.40 -14.81
N ALA A 100 -8.17 -12.23 -14.45
CA ALA A 100 -9.25 -12.20 -15.43
C ALA A 100 -9.11 -11.04 -16.41
N HIS A 101 -8.58 -9.89 -15.98
CA HIS A 101 -8.32 -8.77 -16.87
C HIS A 101 -6.97 -8.87 -17.61
N SER A 102 -6.24 -9.99 -17.49
CA SER A 102 -4.89 -10.19 -18.06
C SER A 102 -3.89 -9.09 -17.65
N MET A 103 -4.05 -8.54 -16.45
CA MET A 103 -3.25 -7.44 -15.92
C MET A 103 -2.06 -8.00 -15.14
N ARG A 104 -0.88 -8.01 -15.77
CA ARG A 104 0.39 -8.43 -15.15
C ARG A 104 1.09 -7.32 -14.39
N SER A 105 0.73 -6.09 -14.69
CA SER A 105 1.27 -4.89 -14.06
C SER A 105 0.24 -3.78 -14.04
N LEU A 106 0.40 -2.84 -13.12
CA LEU A 106 -0.40 -1.62 -13.04
C LEU A 106 0.51 -0.39 -12.93
N PRO A 107 0.19 0.72 -13.63
CA PRO A 107 0.99 1.93 -13.55
C PRO A 107 0.73 2.69 -12.25
N CYS A 108 1.79 3.15 -11.59
CA CYS A 108 1.70 4.04 -10.43
C CYS A 108 0.82 5.27 -10.75
N VAL A 109 -0.13 5.60 -9.88
CA VAL A 109 -1.00 6.79 -10.00
C VAL A 109 -0.24 8.10 -10.08
N SER A 110 0.98 8.15 -9.54
CA SER A 110 1.79 9.36 -9.47
C SER A 110 2.81 9.45 -10.59
N CYS A 111 3.62 8.41 -10.80
CA CYS A 111 4.74 8.46 -11.74
C CYS A 111 4.56 7.61 -12.99
N PHE A 112 3.43 6.92 -13.14
CA PHE A 112 3.10 6.03 -14.26
C PHE A 112 4.08 4.87 -14.51
N GLN A 113 5.10 4.69 -13.66
CA GLN A 113 5.98 3.52 -13.69
C GLN A 113 5.11 2.26 -13.59
N SER A 114 5.32 1.32 -14.51
CA SER A 114 4.62 0.04 -14.48
C SER A 114 5.14 -0.81 -13.33
N LEU A 115 4.26 -1.24 -12.43
CA LEU A 115 4.61 -2.11 -11.32
C LEU A 115 4.19 -3.54 -11.60
N PRO A 116 5.12 -4.51 -11.59
CA PRO A 116 4.75 -5.92 -11.70
C PRO A 116 3.91 -6.35 -10.51
N ILE A 117 2.94 -7.22 -10.78
CA ILE A 117 2.10 -7.87 -9.77
C ILE A 117 2.71 -9.24 -9.45
N TYR A 118 2.92 -9.51 -8.17
CA TYR A 118 3.48 -10.75 -7.68
C TYR A 118 2.39 -11.71 -7.18
N ASP A 119 2.63 -13.01 -7.31
CA ASP A 119 1.71 -14.08 -6.87
C ASP A 119 1.63 -14.22 -5.34
N LYS A 120 2.62 -13.71 -4.63
CA LYS A 120 2.79 -13.76 -3.18
C LYS A 120 2.98 -12.37 -2.59
N TYR A 121 2.61 -12.21 -1.32
CA TYR A 121 2.88 -10.97 -0.61
C TYR A 121 4.39 -10.69 -0.51
N PRO A 122 4.83 -9.43 -0.64
CA PRO A 122 4.11 -8.23 -1.05
C PRO A 122 3.67 -8.30 -2.52
N LEU A 123 2.38 -8.08 -2.78
CA LEU A 123 1.81 -8.27 -4.13
C LEU A 123 2.29 -7.21 -5.13
N VAL A 124 2.86 -6.12 -4.65
CA VAL A 124 3.44 -5.05 -5.45
C VAL A 124 4.49 -4.29 -4.63
N ASP A 125 5.47 -3.67 -5.28
CA ASP A 125 6.44 -2.78 -4.64
C ASP A 125 5.82 -1.39 -4.37
N GLY A 126 4.79 -1.39 -3.53
CA GLY A 126 3.91 -0.25 -3.28
C GLY A 126 2.67 -0.70 -2.50
N ILE A 127 1.53 -0.07 -2.75
CA ILE A 127 0.22 -0.51 -2.22
C ILE A 127 -0.83 -0.48 -3.32
N PHE A 128 -1.82 -1.36 -3.19
CA PHE A 128 -3.10 -1.20 -3.86
C PHE A 128 -4.04 -0.37 -3.00
N PHE A 129 -4.92 0.37 -3.64
CA PHE A 129 -6.03 1.02 -2.96
C PHE A 129 -7.26 1.10 -3.86
N LEU A 130 -8.43 1.27 -3.24
CA LEU A 130 -9.69 1.44 -3.94
C LEU A 130 -9.99 2.92 -4.17
N SER A 131 -10.32 3.29 -5.40
CA SER A 131 -10.84 4.61 -5.74
C SER A 131 -12.25 4.51 -6.33
N SER A 132 -13.12 5.46 -6.00
CA SER A 132 -14.46 5.57 -6.59
C SER A 132 -14.44 6.08 -8.03
N LEU A 133 -13.32 6.65 -8.46
CA LEU A 133 -13.18 7.25 -9.78
C LEU A 133 -12.17 6.47 -10.63
N PRO A 134 -12.50 6.16 -11.90
CA PRO A 134 -11.55 5.56 -12.80
C PRO A 134 -10.48 6.59 -13.19
N ARG A 135 -9.25 6.12 -13.35
CA ARG A 135 -8.21 6.89 -14.00
C ARG A 135 -8.50 7.06 -15.49
N GLN A 136 -8.41 8.29 -15.99
CA GLN A 136 -8.57 8.57 -17.43
C GLN A 136 -7.31 8.12 -18.20
N GLY A 137 -7.52 7.49 -19.35
CA GLY A 137 -6.44 7.14 -20.29
C GLY A 137 -5.56 5.95 -19.88
N VAL A 138 -5.97 5.18 -18.88
CA VAL A 138 -5.23 4.00 -18.37
C VAL A 138 -6.23 2.84 -18.23
N PRO A 139 -5.83 1.59 -18.52
CA PRO A 139 -6.68 0.43 -18.27
C PRO A 139 -7.12 0.40 -16.81
N SER A 140 -8.44 0.38 -16.57
CA SER A 140 -9.02 0.35 -15.25
C SER A 140 -9.59 -1.04 -14.96
N VAL A 141 -9.28 -1.56 -13.78
CA VAL A 141 -9.84 -2.80 -13.26
C VAL A 141 -10.65 -2.43 -12.04
N HIS A 142 -11.85 -2.99 -11.92
CA HIS A 142 -12.72 -2.73 -10.77
C HIS A 142 -13.06 -4.02 -10.02
N LEU A 143 -13.42 -3.88 -8.76
CA LEU A 143 -13.98 -4.93 -7.92
C LEU A 143 -15.20 -4.40 -7.17
N LEU A 144 -15.98 -5.29 -6.56
CA LEU A 144 -17.07 -4.88 -5.68
C LEU A 144 -16.57 -4.86 -4.23
N PHE A 145 -16.75 -3.72 -3.58
CA PHE A 145 -16.57 -3.59 -2.14
C PHE A 145 -17.87 -3.09 -1.54
N ASP A 146 -18.45 -3.88 -0.63
CA ASP A 146 -19.76 -3.60 -0.02
C ASP A 146 -20.87 -3.35 -1.08
N GLY A 147 -20.85 -4.18 -2.13
CA GLY A 147 -21.82 -4.12 -3.23
C GLY A 147 -21.63 -2.96 -4.22
N ARG A 148 -20.62 -2.10 -4.03
CA ARG A 148 -20.34 -0.95 -4.93
C ARG A 148 -19.06 -1.18 -5.73
N PRO A 149 -19.01 -0.75 -7.00
CA PRO A 149 -17.80 -0.86 -7.81
C PRO A 149 -16.75 0.16 -7.39
N PHE A 150 -15.51 -0.30 -7.24
CA PHE A 150 -14.33 0.53 -7.01
C PHE A 150 -13.20 0.12 -7.93
N TYR A 151 -12.39 1.08 -8.34
CA TYR A 151 -11.24 0.87 -9.20
C TYR A 151 -9.99 0.55 -8.38
N ILE A 152 -9.25 -0.46 -8.83
CA ILE A 152 -7.98 -0.86 -8.25
C ILE A 152 -6.90 0.10 -8.77
N GLU A 153 -6.35 0.88 -7.86
CA GLU A 153 -5.27 1.82 -8.13
C GLU A 153 -4.00 1.36 -7.40
N VAL A 154 -2.84 1.78 -7.90
CA VAL A 154 -1.54 1.43 -7.31
C VAL A 154 -0.68 2.67 -7.16
N ILE A 155 0.01 2.80 -6.03
CA ILE A 155 1.08 3.79 -5.84
C ILE A 155 2.36 3.07 -5.44
N CYS A 156 3.46 3.36 -6.14
CA CYS A 156 4.75 2.73 -5.88
C CYS A 156 5.37 3.22 -4.57
N VAL A 157 6.25 2.40 -4.00
CA VAL A 157 6.96 2.72 -2.75
C VAL A 157 7.76 4.02 -2.84
N ALA A 158 8.41 4.31 -3.98
CA ALA A 158 9.15 5.56 -4.17
C ALA A 158 8.24 6.80 -4.09
N CYS A 159 7.03 6.72 -4.66
CA CYS A 159 6.04 7.79 -4.57
C CYS A 159 5.45 7.89 -3.15
N LEU A 160 5.20 6.76 -2.48
CA LEU A 160 4.75 6.75 -1.08
C LEU A 160 5.75 7.40 -0.12
N TRP A 161 7.06 7.27 -0.41
CA TRP A 161 8.14 7.83 0.41
C TRP A 161 8.59 9.23 0.02
N SER A 162 8.06 9.76 -1.09
CA SER A 162 8.29 11.14 -1.52
C SER A 162 7.64 12.14 -0.55
N ASN A 163 8.05 13.41 -0.63
CA ASN A 163 7.35 14.49 0.06
C ASN A 163 6.19 14.97 -0.82
N TRP A 164 5.01 15.08 -0.21
CA TRP A 164 3.79 15.54 -0.89
C TRP A 164 3.29 16.79 -0.21
N GLU A 165 3.27 17.88 -0.96
CA GLU A 165 2.79 19.18 -0.50
C GLU A 165 1.49 19.50 -1.21
N CYS A 166 0.48 19.95 -0.47
CA CYS A 166 -0.75 20.44 -1.08
C CYS A 166 -0.45 21.64 -1.98
N ARG A 167 -0.88 21.61 -3.24
CA ARG A 167 -0.67 22.74 -4.17
C ARG A 167 -1.35 24.04 -3.72
N HIS A 168 -2.37 23.95 -2.86
CA HIS A 168 -3.15 25.10 -2.43
C HIS A 168 -2.62 25.75 -1.14
N CYS A 169 -2.29 24.96 -0.11
CA CYS A 169 -1.81 25.50 1.18
C CYS A 169 -0.32 25.25 1.45
N GLY A 170 0.33 24.37 0.70
CA GLY A 170 1.72 23.96 0.93
C GLY A 170 1.92 22.93 2.04
N ASP A 171 0.89 22.57 2.80
CA ASP A 171 1.04 21.62 3.91
C ASP A 171 1.45 20.22 3.44
N GLU A 172 2.49 19.68 4.06
CA GLU A 172 2.85 18.27 3.97
C GLU A 172 1.80 17.44 4.72
N SER A 173 0.99 16.69 3.99
CA SER A 173 -0.20 16.06 4.58
C SER A 173 -0.42 14.61 4.16
N PHE A 174 0.35 14.09 3.21
CA PHE A 174 0.23 12.71 2.77
C PHE A 174 0.94 11.74 3.74
N VAL A 175 0.19 10.79 4.28
CA VAL A 175 0.66 9.83 5.28
C VAL A 175 1.23 8.54 4.67
N GLY A 176 1.73 8.60 3.43
CA GLY A 176 2.17 7.43 2.66
C GLY A 176 3.19 6.53 3.38
N ARG A 177 4.14 7.14 4.12
CA ARG A 177 5.20 6.44 4.88
C ARG A 177 4.70 5.60 6.06
N SER A 178 3.43 5.75 6.45
CA SER A 178 2.79 5.03 7.56
C SER A 178 1.91 3.88 7.08
N LEU A 179 1.74 3.72 5.76
CA LEU A 179 0.94 2.65 5.18
C LEU A 179 1.77 1.35 5.09
N ILE A 180 1.09 0.22 5.29
CA ILE A 180 1.65 -1.12 5.16
C ILE A 180 1.78 -1.43 3.67
N LEU A 181 2.98 -1.79 3.24
CA LEU A 181 3.29 -2.12 1.84
C LEU A 181 2.77 -3.50 1.45
N GLY A 182 2.52 -3.70 0.16
CA GLY A 182 2.20 -5.00 -0.43
C GLY A 182 0.75 -5.45 -0.29
N THR A 183 -0.11 -4.64 0.33
CA THR A 183 -1.52 -4.97 0.61
C THR A 183 -2.51 -4.07 -0.13
N LEU A 184 -3.80 -4.29 0.10
CA LEU A 184 -4.92 -3.46 -0.37
C LEU A 184 -5.49 -2.59 0.75
N TYR A 185 -5.70 -1.31 0.43
CA TYR A 185 -6.53 -0.40 1.21
C TYR A 185 -7.91 -0.23 0.58
N THR A 186 -8.98 -0.35 1.36
CA THR A 186 -10.37 -0.26 0.88
C THR A 186 -10.90 1.18 0.81
N PHE A 187 -10.01 2.16 0.75
CA PHE A 187 -10.32 3.58 0.67
C PHE A 187 -9.27 4.30 -0.17
N ASP A 188 -9.62 5.47 -0.71
CA ASP A 188 -8.72 6.28 -1.53
C ASP A 188 -7.63 6.94 -0.67
N VAL A 189 -6.43 6.38 -0.72
CA VAL A 189 -5.30 6.82 0.11
C VAL A 189 -4.83 8.23 -0.23
N ILE A 190 -4.98 8.66 -1.49
CA ILE A 190 -4.58 10.01 -1.97
C ILE A 190 -5.50 11.09 -1.38
N SER A 191 -6.69 10.68 -0.96
CA SER A 191 -7.76 11.52 -0.44
C SER A 191 -7.79 11.58 1.09
N ILE A 192 -6.94 10.80 1.79
CA ILE A 192 -6.80 10.88 3.25
C ILE A 192 -6.47 12.30 3.72
N PRO A 193 -5.51 13.02 3.09
CA PRO A 193 -5.19 14.36 3.54
C PRO A 193 -6.37 15.29 3.28
N GLN A 194 -6.85 15.98 4.32
CA GLN A 194 -7.96 16.94 4.24
C GLN A 194 -7.52 18.31 4.77
N CYS A 195 -6.37 18.79 4.30
CA CYS A 195 -5.77 20.07 4.70
C CYS A 195 -6.52 21.31 4.20
N CYS A 196 -7.32 21.18 3.14
CA CYS A 196 -8.03 22.28 2.50
C CYS A 196 -9.50 21.90 2.33
N THR A 197 -10.37 22.91 2.33
CA THR A 197 -11.78 22.73 1.99
C THR A 197 -11.90 22.12 0.58
N PRO A 198 -12.63 20.99 0.43
CA PRO A 198 -12.84 20.37 -0.87
C PRO A 198 -13.65 21.29 -1.78
N LEU A 199 -13.35 21.27 -3.08
CA LEU A 199 -14.04 22.07 -4.08
C LEU A 199 -14.96 21.17 -4.92
N CYS A 200 -16.09 21.72 -5.35
CA CYS A 200 -17.00 21.01 -6.23
C CYS A 200 -16.32 20.72 -7.58
N HIS A 201 -16.33 19.45 -8.00
CA HIS A 201 -15.80 19.03 -9.30
C HIS A 201 -16.50 19.66 -10.52
N SER A 202 -17.69 20.23 -10.33
CA SER A 202 -18.51 20.78 -11.42
C SER A 202 -18.41 22.31 -11.51
N CYS A 203 -18.41 23.02 -10.39
CA CYS A 203 -18.44 24.49 -10.36
C CYS A 203 -17.31 25.13 -9.56
N ASN A 204 -16.37 24.35 -9.03
CA ASN A 204 -15.27 24.77 -8.17
C ASN A 204 -15.67 25.52 -6.89
N SER A 205 -16.96 25.60 -6.55
CA SER A 205 -17.41 26.20 -5.30
C SER A 205 -17.02 25.33 -4.10
N PRO A 206 -16.65 25.92 -2.95
CA PRO A 206 -16.32 25.16 -1.74
C PRO A 206 -17.48 24.26 -1.31
N ILE A 207 -17.15 23.03 -0.92
CA ILE A 207 -18.10 22.06 -0.38
C ILE A 207 -18.12 22.21 1.13
N ALA A 208 -19.30 22.48 1.68
CA ALA A 208 -19.53 22.49 3.12
C ALA A 208 -19.45 21.06 3.64
N VAL A 209 -18.39 20.76 4.39
CA VAL A 209 -18.19 19.47 5.07
C VAL A 209 -18.46 19.66 6.56
N SER A 210 -19.27 18.78 7.15
CA SER A 210 -19.58 18.89 8.58
C SER A 210 -18.31 18.66 9.43
N PRO A 211 -18.13 19.39 10.55
CA PRO A 211 -17.00 19.17 11.45
C PRO A 211 -16.93 17.73 11.98
N GLN A 212 -18.08 17.09 12.16
CA GLN A 212 -18.17 15.70 12.58
C GLN A 212 -17.55 14.75 11.56
N LEU A 213 -17.86 14.91 10.27
CA LEU A 213 -17.30 14.11 9.19
C LEU A 213 -15.78 14.27 9.10
N ILE A 214 -15.28 15.52 9.20
CA ILE A 214 -13.84 15.79 9.25
C ILE A 214 -13.18 15.06 10.43
N ASN A 215 -13.80 15.10 11.61
CA ASN A 215 -13.28 14.43 12.80
C ASN A 215 -13.26 12.90 12.64
N TYR A 216 -14.31 12.30 12.07
CA TYR A 216 -14.33 10.86 11.81
C TYR A 216 -13.20 10.43 10.86
N ILE A 217 -12.96 11.18 9.79
CA ILE A 217 -11.85 10.92 8.86
C ILE A 217 -10.51 11.03 9.59
N LYS A 218 -10.31 12.08 10.40
CA LYS A 218 -9.09 12.25 11.22
C LYS A 218 -8.87 11.12 12.23
N MET A 219 -9.94 10.52 12.72
CA MET A 219 -9.90 9.34 13.60
C MET A 219 -9.68 8.02 12.86
N GLY A 220 -9.50 8.05 11.53
CA GLY A 220 -9.20 6.88 10.71
C GLY A 220 -10.39 6.25 10.01
N ASN A 221 -11.58 6.87 10.05
CA ASN A 221 -12.76 6.37 9.34
C ASN A 221 -12.76 6.84 7.87
N TYR A 222 -11.86 6.27 7.07
CA TYR A 222 -11.61 6.68 5.69
C TYR A 222 -12.67 6.18 4.68
N SER A 223 -13.56 5.26 5.07
CA SER A 223 -14.66 4.83 4.19
C SER A 223 -15.59 5.98 3.81
N LEU A 224 -15.68 7.00 4.67
CA LEU A 224 -16.51 8.20 4.46
C LEU A 224 -16.00 9.09 3.32
N ILE A 225 -14.76 8.90 2.84
CA ILE A 225 -14.21 9.66 1.70
C ILE A 225 -15.05 9.43 0.43
N HIS A 226 -15.61 8.23 0.28
CA HIS A 226 -16.41 7.86 -0.89
C HIS A 226 -17.89 8.26 -0.76
N GLU A 227 -18.31 8.84 0.35
CA GLU A 227 -19.70 9.28 0.50
C GLU A 227 -20.01 10.47 -0.42
N PRO A 228 -21.08 10.38 -1.23
CA PRO A 228 -21.45 11.46 -2.10
C PRO A 228 -21.99 12.64 -1.30
N LEU A 229 -21.50 13.85 -1.61
CA LEU A 229 -21.98 15.10 -1.05
C LEU A 229 -22.67 15.91 -2.14
N THR A 230 -23.74 16.61 -1.79
CA THR A 230 -24.45 17.51 -2.71
C THR A 230 -23.90 18.93 -2.58
N CYS A 231 -23.42 19.48 -3.69
CA CYS A 231 -22.97 20.87 -3.75
C CYS A 231 -24.15 21.83 -3.61
N SER A 232 -24.12 22.70 -2.61
CA SER A 232 -25.16 23.72 -2.40
C SER A 232 -25.20 24.79 -3.49
N ALA A 233 -24.09 25.02 -4.20
CA ALA A 233 -24.00 26.05 -5.23
C ALA A 233 -24.57 25.61 -6.59
N CYS A 234 -24.35 24.35 -7.00
CA CYS A 234 -24.77 23.86 -8.32
C CYS A 234 -25.68 22.61 -8.30
N GLY A 235 -25.94 22.03 -7.13
CA GLY A 235 -26.78 20.82 -6.97
C GLY A 235 -26.12 19.50 -7.37
N SER A 236 -24.86 19.51 -7.84
CA SER A 236 -24.15 18.28 -8.19
C SER A 236 -23.92 17.38 -6.96
N THR A 237 -24.33 16.12 -7.02
CA THR A 237 -24.10 15.11 -5.98
C THR A 237 -23.02 14.13 -6.42
N ARG A 238 -21.81 14.21 -5.83
CA ARG A 238 -20.64 13.38 -6.17
C ARG A 238 -19.71 13.19 -4.96
N ASP A 239 -18.70 12.35 -5.12
CA ASP A 239 -17.62 12.10 -4.16
C ASP A 239 -16.64 13.28 -4.09
N HIS A 240 -17.07 14.37 -3.48
CA HIS A 240 -16.28 15.61 -3.42
C HIS A 240 -15.05 15.54 -2.50
N LEU A 241 -14.95 14.54 -1.64
CA LEU A 241 -13.79 14.35 -0.76
C LEU A 241 -12.64 13.63 -1.47
N SER A 242 -12.91 12.96 -2.59
CA SER A 242 -11.92 12.32 -3.45
C SER A 242 -10.97 13.36 -4.05
N ARG A 243 -9.66 13.16 -3.86
CA ARG A 243 -8.59 14.00 -4.39
C ARG A 243 -7.82 13.27 -5.47
N LYS A 244 -7.34 14.03 -6.46
CA LYS A 244 -6.42 13.52 -7.48
C LYS A 244 -4.98 13.80 -7.08
N VAL A 245 -4.05 13.02 -7.60
CA VAL A 245 -2.60 13.25 -7.43
C VAL A 245 -2.20 14.66 -7.86
N THR A 246 -2.86 15.24 -8.87
CA THR A 246 -2.63 16.62 -9.34
C THR A 246 -2.92 17.70 -8.30
N HIS A 247 -3.57 17.35 -7.18
CA HIS A 247 -3.77 18.24 -6.04
C HIS A 247 -2.46 18.49 -5.25
N TYR A 248 -1.44 17.66 -5.47
CA TYR A 248 -0.19 17.70 -4.74
C TYR A 248 1.00 18.03 -5.66
N ASN A 249 2.02 18.66 -5.10
CA ASN A 249 3.36 18.72 -5.64
C ASN A 249 4.17 17.60 -4.97
N ILE A 250 4.85 16.78 -5.78
CA ILE A 250 5.53 15.57 -5.30
C ILE A 250 7.01 15.72 -5.53
N ASN A 251 7.74 15.86 -4.43
CA ASN A 251 9.19 16.01 -4.42
C ASN A 251 9.80 14.68 -4.01
N ARG A 252 10.35 13.96 -5.00
CA ARG A 252 11.08 12.70 -4.75
C ARG A 252 12.37 13.03 -4.01
N GLN A 253 12.49 12.55 -2.79
CA GLN A 253 13.79 12.50 -2.13
C GLN A 253 14.57 11.36 -2.74
N SER A 254 15.72 11.65 -3.36
CA SER A 254 16.73 10.62 -3.60
C SER A 254 17.25 10.19 -2.24
N HIS A 255 16.80 9.05 -1.72
CA HIS A 255 17.49 8.45 -0.58
C HIS A 255 18.94 8.19 -1.03
N PRO A 256 19.96 8.66 -0.29
CA PRO A 256 21.32 8.23 -0.55
C PRO A 256 21.31 6.72 -0.41
N SER A 257 21.53 6.03 -1.53
CA SER A 257 21.72 4.59 -1.52
C SER A 257 22.78 4.29 -0.47
N ALA A 258 22.51 3.37 0.44
CA ALA A 258 23.51 2.84 1.35
C ALA A 258 24.55 2.07 0.52
N LEU A 259 25.43 2.81 -0.12
CA LEU A 259 26.51 2.35 -0.98
C LEU A 259 27.70 3.29 -0.75
N MET A 260 28.16 3.32 0.50
CA MET A 260 29.48 3.80 0.86
C MET A 260 29.99 3.02 2.06
N VAL A 261 30.63 1.87 1.79
CA VAL A 261 31.93 1.51 2.37
C VAL A 261 32.68 0.61 1.36
N MET A 262 33.48 1.24 0.51
CA MET A 262 34.67 0.72 -0.19
C MET A 262 35.64 1.91 -0.08
N GLU A 263 36.88 1.83 0.40
CA GLU A 263 37.88 0.78 0.59
C GLU A 263 38.81 1.23 1.74
N THR A 264 39.49 0.29 2.40
CA THR A 264 40.92 0.53 2.65
C THR A 264 41.67 -0.79 2.53
N THR A 265 42.42 -0.88 1.44
CA THR A 265 43.52 -1.81 1.24
C THR A 265 44.53 -1.67 2.37
N VAL A 266 44.80 -2.77 3.08
CA VAL A 266 46.09 -2.98 3.73
C VAL A 266 46.55 -4.39 3.39
N SER A 267 47.40 -4.47 2.39
CA SER A 267 48.40 -5.52 2.26
C SER A 267 49.36 -5.41 3.44
N MET A 268 49.72 -6.54 4.05
CA MET A 268 51.09 -6.88 4.50
C MET A 268 51.07 -8.20 5.31
N THR A 269 51.75 -9.20 4.74
CA THR A 269 52.72 -10.13 5.35
C THR A 269 52.43 -10.87 6.67
N SER A 270 52.69 -12.18 6.57
CA SER A 270 52.88 -13.24 7.57
C SER A 270 53.23 -12.84 9.02
N PRO A 271 52.74 -13.60 10.03
CA PRO A 271 53.15 -13.41 11.42
C PRO A 271 54.53 -14.05 11.69
N LYS A 272 55.47 -13.23 12.19
CA LYS A 272 56.65 -13.71 12.92
C LYS A 272 56.35 -13.71 14.42
N LEU A 273 56.78 -14.82 15.02
CA LEU A 273 56.70 -15.20 16.41
C LEU A 273 57.28 -14.12 17.34
N GLY A 274 56.55 -13.79 18.41
CA GLY A 274 56.96 -12.84 19.44
C GLY A 274 58.07 -13.39 20.34
N THR A 275 58.95 -12.50 20.76
CA THR A 275 59.74 -12.61 21.99
C THR A 275 59.91 -11.20 22.57
N ASP A 276 59.21 -10.99 23.68
CA ASP A 276 59.49 -10.19 24.87
C ASP A 276 60.16 -8.81 24.74
N GLY A 277 59.42 -7.80 25.20
CA GLY A 277 59.97 -6.52 25.64
C GLY A 277 60.34 -6.55 27.12
N ASN A 278 61.45 -5.93 27.49
CA ASN A 278 61.48 -4.65 28.21
C ASN A 278 62.89 -4.39 28.80
N ILE A 279 63.37 -3.15 28.58
CA ILE A 279 63.85 -2.14 29.57
C ILE A 279 64.68 -2.75 30.74
N ILE A 280 65.91 -2.33 31.10
CA ILE A 280 66.38 -0.98 31.52
C ILE A 280 67.91 -1.01 31.66
N ASP A 281 68.50 0.18 31.53
CA ASP A 281 69.89 0.56 31.75
C ASP A 281 70.56 0.07 33.04
N ALA A 282 71.88 -0.11 32.91
CA ALA A 282 72.83 -0.36 33.98
C ALA A 282 73.07 0.89 34.84
N SER A 283 73.29 0.70 36.15
CA SER A 283 74.57 1.02 36.81
C SER A 283 74.49 1.11 38.35
N ILE A 284 75.34 0.28 38.97
CA ILE A 284 76.30 0.64 40.04
C ILE A 284 75.74 1.03 41.43
N SER A 285 75.78 0.09 42.38
CA SER A 285 76.63 0.09 43.61
C SER A 285 76.24 -1.09 44.50
#